data_AF-A0A378LTC2-F1
#
_entry.id   AF-A0A378LTC2-F1
#
_cell.length_a   1.000
_cell.length_b   1.000
_cell.length_c   1.000
_cell.angle_alpha   90.00
_cell.angle_beta   90.00
_cell.angle_gamma   90.00
#
_symmetry.space_group_name_H-M   'P 1'
#
loop_
_entity.id
_entity.type
_entity.pdbx_description
1 polymer ?
#
loop_
_entity_poly.entity_id
_entity_poly.type
_entity_poly.pdbx_seq_one_letter_code
_entity_poly.pdbx_strand_id
1 'polypeptide(L)'
;MIEKNLQLLEQTVIDYCRSKAQYFEKSLTLDFSFLSQVHRSIKQLPMDNEKVKLMQRYQDNIFKQIAGYHPKIACRFNFASDIKQFALIIQTIGQFESSAKDLNSNFSIERKNKFDWQGLIMLRTQINDLADRITRRQLMSLFESQVLSTVYMLDNHVYSQLTFKTELESEDEKTLSPYLC
;
A
#
# COMPACT_ATOMS: atom_id res chain seq x y z
N MET A 1 -16.47 0.53 7.72
CA MET A 1 -17.40 -0.36 6.99
C MET A 1 -16.68 -1.59 6.44
N ILE A 2 -15.52 -1.43 5.80
CA ILE A 2 -14.71 -2.54 5.26
C ILE A 2 -14.34 -3.56 6.34
N GLU A 3 -13.88 -3.12 7.52
CA GLU A 3 -13.51 -4.05 8.60
C GLU A 3 -14.65 -4.95 9.07
N LYS A 4 -15.86 -4.40 9.21
CA LYS A 4 -17.05 -5.17 9.60
C LYS A 4 -17.41 -6.21 8.54
N ASN A 5 -17.35 -5.83 7.26
CA ASN A 5 -17.61 -6.75 6.15
C ASN A 5 -16.53 -7.82 6.05
N LEU A 6 -15.26 -7.47 6.31
CA LEU A 6 -14.16 -8.42 6.35
C LEU A 6 -14.34 -9.42 7.50
N GLN A 7 -14.68 -8.96 8.71
CA GLN A 7 -14.99 -9.83 9.85
C GLN A 7 -16.16 -10.79 9.55
N LEU A 8 -17.24 -10.27 8.96
CA LEU A 8 -18.38 -11.11 8.58
C LEU A 8 -17.98 -12.16 7.54
N LEU A 9 -17.16 -11.78 6.57
CA LEU A 9 -16.66 -12.70 5.55
C LEU A 9 -15.73 -13.76 6.15
N GLU A 10 -14.83 -13.39 7.06
CA GLU A 10 -13.99 -14.34 7.80
C GLU A 10 -14.83 -15.38 8.52
N GLN A 11 -15.87 -14.96 9.24
CA GLN A 11 -16.78 -15.87 9.93
C GLN A 11 -17.51 -16.79 8.94
N THR A 12 -18.01 -16.23 7.84
CA THR A 12 -18.71 -16.99 6.78
C THR A 12 -17.80 -18.05 6.15
N VAL A 13 -16.52 -17.72 5.94
CA VAL A 13 -15.53 -18.67 5.40
C VAL A 13 -15.21 -19.78 6.39
N ILE A 14 -15.05 -19.45 7.67
CA ILE A 14 -14.84 -20.46 8.72
C ILE A 14 -16.01 -21.45 8.73
N ASP A 15 -17.25 -20.95 8.73
CA ASP A 15 -18.45 -21.79 8.77
C ASP A 15 -18.60 -22.60 7.47
N TYR A 16 -18.31 -22.00 6.32
CA TYR A 16 -18.29 -22.70 5.03
C TYR A 16 -17.26 -23.84 5.02
N CYS A 17 -16.00 -23.58 5.40
CA CYS A 17 -14.95 -24.59 5.44
C CYS A 17 -15.27 -25.71 6.43
N ARG A 18 -15.83 -25.38 7.60
CA ARG A 18 -16.33 -26.38 8.56
C ARG A 18 -17.44 -27.24 7.97
N SER A 19 -18.37 -26.65 7.21
CA SER A 19 -19.44 -27.40 6.53
C SER A 19 -18.93 -28.35 5.45
N LYS A 20 -17.73 -28.09 4.90
CA LYS A 20 -17.07 -28.97 3.92
C LYS A 20 -16.23 -30.08 4.56
N ALA A 21 -15.88 -29.96 5.84
CA ALA A 21 -15.34 -31.07 6.60
C ALA A 21 -16.46 -32.09 6.90
N GLN A 22 -16.16 -33.38 6.78
CA GLN A 22 -17.07 -34.52 6.60
C GLN A 22 -18.17 -34.76 7.68
N TYR A 23 -18.35 -33.86 8.65
CA TYR A 23 -19.20 -34.07 9.83
C TYR A 23 -20.35 -33.05 10.00
N PHE A 24 -20.61 -32.19 9.02
CA PHE A 24 -21.69 -31.21 9.09
C PHE A 24 -22.91 -31.63 8.27
N GLU A 25 -24.07 -31.74 8.93
CA GLU A 25 -25.35 -32.12 8.30
C GLU A 25 -25.92 -31.08 7.32
N LYS A 26 -25.50 -29.81 7.44
CA LYS A 26 -25.92 -28.73 6.53
C LYS A 26 -24.76 -28.27 5.66
N SER A 27 -24.87 -28.50 4.35
CA SER A 27 -23.97 -27.90 3.37
C SER A 27 -24.24 -26.40 3.26
N LEU A 28 -23.29 -25.59 3.75
CA LEU A 28 -23.33 -24.15 3.53
C LEU A 28 -22.75 -23.80 2.16
N THR A 29 -23.29 -22.75 1.55
CA THR A 29 -22.77 -22.18 0.30
C THR A 29 -22.05 -20.88 0.59
N LEU A 30 -21.00 -20.59 -0.17
CA LEU A 30 -20.26 -19.35 -0.05
C LEU A 30 -20.88 -18.30 -0.98
N ASP A 31 -21.17 -17.11 -0.44
CA ASP A 31 -21.61 -15.97 -1.24
C ASP A 31 -20.40 -15.34 -1.95
N PHE A 32 -20.20 -15.74 -3.21
CA PHE A 32 -19.14 -15.19 -4.06
C PHE A 32 -19.34 -13.72 -4.44
N SER A 33 -20.57 -13.21 -4.39
CA SER A 33 -20.85 -11.79 -4.63
C SER A 33 -20.34 -10.96 -3.47
N PHE A 34 -20.60 -11.40 -2.24
CA PHE A 34 -20.07 -10.75 -1.04
C PHE A 34 -18.54 -10.84 -0.95
N LEU A 35 -17.95 -12.01 -1.26
CA LEU A 35 -16.49 -12.17 -1.40
C LEU A 35 -15.91 -11.14 -2.39
N SER A 36 -16.54 -11.03 -3.56
CA SER A 36 -16.10 -10.10 -4.61
C SER A 36 -16.22 -8.64 -4.18
N GLN A 37 -17.28 -8.30 -3.47
CA GLN A 37 -17.49 -6.96 -2.93
C GLN A 37 -16.38 -6.60 -1.94
N VAL A 38 -16.11 -7.45 -0.94
CA VAL A 38 -15.06 -7.18 0.07
C VAL A 38 -13.69 -7.05 -0.58
N HIS A 39 -13.35 -7.96 -1.49
CA HIS A 39 -12.08 -7.90 -2.22
C HIS A 39 -11.94 -6.61 -3.03
N ARG A 40 -12.98 -6.20 -3.77
CA ARG A 40 -12.96 -4.92 -4.53
C ARG A 40 -12.80 -3.73 -3.60
N SER A 41 -13.50 -3.72 -2.46
CA SER A 41 -13.40 -2.63 -1.49
C SER A 41 -11.97 -2.48 -0.95
N ILE A 42 -11.28 -3.58 -0.62
CA ILE A 42 -9.87 -3.53 -0.21
C ILE A 42 -9.00 -3.03 -1.37
N LYS A 43 -9.22 -3.54 -2.59
CA LYS A 43 -8.41 -3.17 -3.77
C LYS A 43 -8.50 -1.67 -4.10
N GLN A 44 -9.66 -1.06 -3.88
CA GLN A 44 -9.93 0.35 -4.16
C GLN A 44 -9.37 1.33 -3.13
N LEU A 45 -8.91 0.85 -1.96
CA LEU A 45 -8.30 1.73 -0.96
C LEU A 45 -7.02 2.41 -1.48
N PRO A 46 -6.63 3.58 -0.95
CA PRO A 46 -5.31 4.15 -1.16
C PRO A 46 -4.20 3.17 -0.76
N MET A 47 -3.09 3.14 -1.49
CA MET A 47 -1.95 2.29 -1.13
C MET A 47 -1.20 2.84 0.08
N ASP A 48 -1.55 2.34 1.26
CA ASP A 48 -0.95 2.68 2.55
C ASP A 48 -0.77 1.43 3.45
N ASN A 49 -0.29 1.64 4.67
CA ASN A 49 -0.10 0.57 5.66
C ASN A 49 -1.40 -0.13 6.06
N GLU A 50 -2.52 0.59 6.10
CA GLU A 50 -3.82 0.02 6.45
C GLU A 50 -4.29 -0.93 5.34
N LYS A 51 -4.20 -0.51 4.07
CA LYS A 51 -4.53 -1.36 2.93
C LYS A 51 -3.67 -2.63 2.90
N VAL A 52 -2.35 -2.52 3.11
CA VAL A 52 -1.46 -3.69 3.15
C VAL A 52 -1.87 -4.65 4.27
N LYS A 53 -2.19 -4.14 5.47
CA LYS A 53 -2.70 -4.97 6.58
C LYS A 53 -4.02 -5.66 6.24
N LEU A 54 -4.95 -4.96 5.60
CA LEU A 54 -6.22 -5.53 5.18
C LEU A 54 -6.04 -6.60 4.09
N MET A 55 -5.14 -6.38 3.13
CA MET A 55 -4.75 -7.38 2.13
C MET A 55 -4.16 -8.63 2.78
N GLN A 56 -3.24 -8.46 3.74
CA GLN A 56 -2.62 -9.57 4.46
C GLN A 56 -3.66 -10.38 5.25
N ARG A 57 -4.52 -9.69 6.01
CA ARG A 57 -5.61 -10.31 6.77
C ARG A 57 -6.56 -11.09 5.86
N TYR A 58 -6.96 -10.49 4.73
CA TYR A 58 -7.78 -11.17 3.73
C TYR A 58 -7.07 -12.40 3.15
N GLN A 59 -5.78 -12.29 2.82
CA GLN A 59 -5.01 -13.39 2.26
C GLN A 59 -4.94 -14.58 3.24
N ASP A 60 -4.70 -14.30 4.51
CA ASP A 60 -4.49 -15.31 5.54
C ASP A 60 -5.79 -15.97 6.00
N ASN A 61 -6.82 -15.16 6.27
CA ASN A 61 -8.04 -15.66 6.91
C ASN A 61 -9.11 -16.10 5.91
N ILE A 62 -9.10 -15.56 4.68
CA ILE A 62 -10.14 -15.83 3.68
C ILE A 62 -9.55 -16.61 2.51
N PHE A 63 -8.59 -16.02 1.79
CA PHE A 63 -8.12 -16.60 0.53
C PHE A 63 -7.53 -18.00 0.70
N LYS A 64 -6.59 -18.19 1.62
CA LYS A 64 -5.93 -19.49 1.87
C LYS A 64 -6.94 -20.59 2.19
N GLN A 65 -7.95 -20.27 3.00
CA GLN A 65 -8.97 -21.24 3.39
C GLN A 65 -9.86 -21.66 2.23
N ILE A 66 -10.35 -20.70 1.44
CA ILE A 66 -11.27 -20.99 0.33
C ILE A 66 -10.53 -21.62 -0.86
N ALA A 67 -9.26 -21.25 -1.10
CA ALA A 67 -8.50 -21.70 -2.27
C ALA A 67 -8.31 -23.23 -2.31
N GLY A 68 -8.28 -23.90 -1.15
CA GLY A 68 -8.24 -25.35 -1.07
C GLY A 68 -9.49 -26.05 -1.63
N TYR A 69 -10.64 -25.39 -1.61
CA TYR A 69 -11.92 -25.91 -2.12
C TYR A 69 -12.27 -25.34 -3.50
N HIS A 70 -11.84 -24.12 -3.80
CA HIS A 70 -12.17 -23.40 -5.03
C HIS A 70 -10.90 -22.87 -5.70
N PRO A 71 -10.09 -23.70 -6.36
CA PRO A 71 -8.79 -23.29 -6.90
C PRO A 71 -8.88 -22.16 -7.94
N LYS A 72 -10.01 -22.04 -8.65
CA LYS A 72 -10.24 -20.97 -9.65
C LYS A 72 -10.31 -19.56 -9.03
N ILE A 73 -10.51 -19.42 -7.72
CA ILE A 73 -10.50 -18.10 -7.06
C ILE A 73 -9.10 -17.47 -7.06
N ALA A 74 -8.05 -18.29 -7.18
CA ALA A 74 -6.66 -17.85 -7.19
C ALA A 74 -6.36 -16.83 -8.30
N CYS A 75 -7.07 -16.92 -9.43
CA CYS A 75 -6.88 -16.02 -10.55
C CYS A 75 -7.49 -14.63 -10.34
N ARG A 76 -8.40 -14.45 -9.36
CA ARG A 76 -9.21 -13.22 -9.24
C ARG A 76 -9.12 -12.52 -7.89
N PHE A 77 -8.81 -13.25 -6.83
CA PHE A 77 -8.94 -12.79 -5.45
C PHE A 77 -7.63 -12.86 -4.66
N ASN A 78 -6.49 -12.96 -5.34
CA ASN A 78 -5.19 -13.17 -4.71
C ASN A 78 -4.42 -11.86 -4.59
N PHE A 79 -4.08 -11.46 -3.37
CA PHE A 79 -3.26 -10.28 -3.09
C PHE A 79 -1.77 -10.59 -2.91
N ALA A 80 -1.33 -11.84 -3.04
CA ALA A 80 0.05 -12.23 -2.71
C ALA A 80 1.12 -11.44 -3.47
N SER A 81 0.88 -11.13 -4.76
CA SER A 81 1.82 -10.31 -5.56
C SER A 81 1.87 -8.87 -5.05
N ASP A 82 0.70 -8.26 -4.84
CA ASP A 82 0.57 -6.88 -4.36
C ASP A 82 1.23 -6.73 -2.97
N ILE A 83 0.96 -7.66 -2.05
CA ILE A 83 1.58 -7.69 -0.73
C ILE A 83 3.10 -7.75 -0.85
N LYS A 84 3.63 -8.69 -1.64
CA LYS A 84 5.08 -8.87 -1.81
C LYS A 84 5.73 -7.61 -2.40
N GLN A 85 5.06 -6.93 -3.32
CA GLN A 85 5.57 -5.75 -3.99
C GLN A 85 5.53 -4.51 -3.09
N PHE A 86 4.43 -4.28 -2.38
CA PHE A 86 4.18 -3.00 -1.70
C PHE A 86 4.46 -3.01 -0.20
N ALA A 87 4.42 -4.16 0.48
CA ALA A 87 4.61 -4.20 1.94
C ALA A 87 5.98 -3.65 2.35
N LEU A 88 7.04 -4.01 1.63
CA LEU A 88 8.38 -3.52 1.91
C LEU A 88 8.48 -2.01 1.68
N ILE A 89 7.97 -1.51 0.54
CA ILE A 89 8.00 -0.08 0.20
C ILE A 89 7.29 0.74 1.29
N ILE A 90 6.07 0.34 1.68
CA ILE A 90 5.31 1.02 2.72
C ILE A 90 6.02 0.98 4.09
N GLN A 91 6.60 -0.16 4.44
CA GLN A 91 7.38 -0.28 5.68
C GLN A 91 8.59 0.67 5.66
N THR A 92 9.32 0.73 4.56
CA THR A 92 10.48 1.61 4.41
C THR A 92 10.07 3.09 4.43
N ILE A 93 8.93 3.47 3.83
CA ILE A 93 8.36 4.83 3.97
C ILE A 93 8.15 5.17 5.45
N GLY A 94 7.48 4.30 6.22
CA GLY A 94 7.23 4.52 7.65
C GLY A 94 8.49 4.58 8.51
N GLN A 95 9.53 3.83 8.16
CA GLN A 95 10.85 3.94 8.79
C GLN A 95 11.48 5.30 8.53
N PHE A 96 11.49 5.77 7.29
CA PHE A 96 12.01 7.10 6.95
C PHE A 96 11.19 8.22 7.57
N GLU A 97 9.86 8.09 7.65
CA GLU A 97 9.01 9.04 8.38
C GLU A 97 9.43 9.12 9.85
N SER A 98 9.63 7.98 10.51
CA SER A 98 10.05 7.92 11.92
C SER A 98 11.44 8.54 12.12
N SER A 99 12.39 8.21 11.24
CA SER A 99 13.74 8.78 11.29
C SER A 99 13.75 10.28 10.99
N ALA A 100 12.91 10.76 10.05
CA ALA A 100 12.79 12.18 9.75
C ALA A 100 12.17 12.95 10.93
N LYS A 101 11.16 12.38 11.60
CA LYS A 101 10.58 12.96 12.81
C LYS A 101 11.58 13.04 13.95
N ASP A 102 12.36 11.98 14.21
CA ASP A 102 13.41 12.01 15.24
C ASP A 102 14.49 13.04 14.91
N LEU A 103 14.93 13.12 13.65
CA LEU A 103 15.88 14.14 13.22
C LEU A 103 15.32 15.56 13.43
N ASN A 104 14.03 15.77 13.17
CA ASN A 104 13.37 17.06 13.38
C ASN A 104 13.22 17.44 14.86
N SER A 105 12.81 16.49 15.70
CA SER A 105 12.67 16.74 17.14
C SER A 105 14.03 16.92 17.85
N ASN A 106 15.08 16.27 17.37
CA ASN A 106 16.39 16.22 18.03
C ASN A 106 17.51 16.69 17.09
N PHE A 107 17.32 17.81 16.40
CA PHE A 107 18.26 18.22 15.36
C PHE A 107 19.69 18.44 15.89
N SER A 108 20.65 17.76 15.26
CA SER A 108 22.08 18.04 15.40
C SER A 108 22.81 17.70 14.10
N ILE A 109 23.96 18.34 13.85
CA ILE A 109 24.80 18.06 12.66
C ILE A 109 25.21 16.58 12.64
N GLU A 110 25.52 16.01 13.80
CA GLU A 110 25.89 14.59 13.91
C GLU A 110 24.73 13.66 13.49
N ARG A 111 23.50 13.96 13.92
CA ARG A 111 22.31 13.17 13.55
C ARG A 111 21.95 13.36 12.08
N LYS A 112 22.09 14.57 11.54
CA LYS A 112 21.92 14.85 10.12
C LYS A 112 22.87 13.99 9.26
N ASN A 113 24.13 13.86 9.67
CA ASN A 113 25.12 13.04 8.95
C ASN A 113 24.87 11.54 9.08
N LYS A 114 24.14 11.10 10.11
CA LYS A 114 23.75 9.70 10.33
C LYS A 114 22.43 9.33 9.65
N PHE A 115 21.67 10.30 9.16
CA PHE A 115 20.44 10.04 8.42
C PHE A 115 20.76 9.37 7.08
N ASP A 116 20.01 8.33 6.72
CA ASP A 116 20.25 7.54 5.51
C ASP A 116 19.72 8.24 4.25
N TRP A 117 20.43 9.27 3.81
CA TRP A 117 20.09 10.05 2.61
C TRP A 117 20.12 9.19 1.34
N GLN A 118 21.04 8.23 1.25
CA GLN A 118 21.17 7.36 0.09
C GLN A 118 19.99 6.39 0.00
N GLY A 119 19.59 5.77 1.11
CA GLY A 119 18.41 4.92 1.18
C GLY A 119 17.12 5.66 0.85
N LEU A 120 17.00 6.94 1.23
CA LEU A 120 15.85 7.78 0.87
C LEU A 120 15.76 8.01 -0.65
N ILE A 121 16.90 8.28 -1.31
CA ILE A 121 16.97 8.41 -2.77
C ILE A 121 16.64 7.08 -3.46
N MET A 122 17.16 5.97 -2.93
CA MET A 122 16.87 4.63 -3.46
C MET A 122 15.39 4.28 -3.35
N LEU A 123 14.74 4.59 -2.21
CA LEU A 123 13.30 4.37 -2.03
C LEU A 123 12.48 5.16 -3.05
N ARG A 124 12.80 6.45 -3.25
CA ARG A 124 12.13 7.27 -4.27
C ARG A 124 12.28 6.67 -5.67
N THR A 125 13.47 6.18 -6.00
CA THR A 125 13.75 5.52 -7.29
C THR A 125 12.93 4.25 -7.45
N GLN A 126 12.89 3.40 -6.41
CA GLN A 126 12.07 2.18 -6.41
C GLN A 126 10.58 2.47 -6.60
N ILE A 127 10.05 3.54 -5.99
CA ILE A 127 8.67 3.97 -6.22
C ILE A 127 8.50 4.43 -7.68
N ASN A 128 9.44 5.18 -8.23
CA ASN A 128 9.34 5.69 -9.61
C ASN A 128 9.36 4.57 -10.67
N ASP A 129 10.16 3.54 -10.42
CA ASP A 129 10.31 2.37 -11.32
C ASP A 129 9.08 1.44 -11.32
N LEU A 130 8.06 1.72 -10.48
CA LEU A 130 6.80 0.97 -10.50
C LEU A 130 6.06 1.17 -11.84
N ALA A 131 5.73 0.05 -12.49
CA ALA A 131 5.01 0.05 -13.76
C ALA A 131 3.58 0.58 -13.66
N ASP A 132 2.89 0.35 -12.53
CA ASP A 132 1.53 0.82 -12.31
C ASP A 132 1.51 2.30 -11.94
N ARG A 133 1.02 3.14 -12.87
CA ARG A 133 1.01 4.60 -12.71
C ARG A 133 0.20 5.08 -11.51
N ILE A 134 -0.95 4.44 -11.24
CA ILE A 134 -1.86 4.87 -10.16
C ILE A 134 -1.21 4.60 -8.80
N THR A 135 -0.72 3.37 -8.58
CA THR A 135 -0.04 2.98 -7.35
C THR A 135 1.25 3.76 -7.16
N ARG A 136 2.01 3.99 -8.24
CA ARG A 136 3.19 4.85 -8.21
C ARG A 136 2.86 6.25 -7.69
N ARG A 137 1.83 6.91 -8.25
CA ARG A 137 1.42 8.25 -7.81
C ARG A 137 0.98 8.25 -6.34
N GLN A 138 0.21 7.24 -5.92
CA GLN A 138 -0.23 7.12 -4.52
C GLN A 138 0.97 6.98 -3.56
N LEU A 139 1.92 6.10 -3.88
CA LEU A 139 3.11 5.88 -3.07
C LEU A 139 4.05 7.09 -3.07
N MET A 140 4.20 7.77 -4.20
CA MET A 140 5.00 9.00 -4.28
C MET A 140 4.36 10.11 -3.43
N SER A 141 3.04 10.28 -3.52
CA SER A 141 2.31 11.24 -2.68
C SER A 141 2.44 10.91 -1.18
N LEU A 142 2.39 9.62 -0.82
CA LEU A 142 2.61 9.17 0.55
C LEU A 142 4.04 9.48 1.03
N PHE A 143 5.03 9.17 0.21
CA PHE A 143 6.44 9.47 0.49
C PHE A 143 6.69 10.97 0.64
N GLU A 144 6.16 11.79 -0.26
CA GLU A 144 6.29 13.25 -0.21
C GLU A 144 5.62 13.83 1.04
N SER A 145 4.40 13.41 1.33
CA SER A 145 3.60 13.95 2.45
C SER A 145 4.09 13.50 3.82
N GLN A 146 4.67 12.30 3.97
CA GLN A 146 5.13 11.78 5.27
C GLN A 146 6.62 12.00 5.51
N VAL A 147 7.44 11.83 4.48
CA VAL A 147 8.90 11.86 4.62
C VAL A 147 9.44 13.22 4.19
N LEU A 148 9.22 13.63 2.95
CA LEU A 148 9.84 14.85 2.42
C LEU A 148 9.34 16.11 3.10
N SER A 149 8.05 16.20 3.43
CA SER A 149 7.49 17.31 4.20
C SER A 149 8.17 17.47 5.57
N THR A 150 8.42 16.35 6.26
CA THR A 150 9.06 16.31 7.58
C THR A 150 10.53 16.70 7.48
N VAL A 151 11.22 16.26 6.41
CA VAL A 151 12.60 16.65 6.12
C VAL A 151 12.70 18.12 5.70
N TYR A 152 11.74 18.65 4.96
CA TYR A 152 11.72 20.03 4.49
C TYR A 152 11.73 21.04 5.64
N MET A 153 11.10 20.70 6.77
CA MET A 153 11.08 21.56 7.96
C MET A 153 12.44 21.71 8.67
N LEU A 154 13.46 20.92 8.31
CA LEU A 154 14.76 20.92 8.97
C LEU A 154 15.69 22.06 8.55
N ASP A 155 15.67 22.48 7.28
CA ASP A 155 16.31 23.72 6.77
C ASP A 155 16.12 23.81 5.24
N ASN A 156 15.81 24.99 4.70
CA ASN A 156 15.73 25.25 3.25
C ASN A 156 17.06 24.94 2.53
N HIS A 157 18.19 24.98 3.24
CA HIS A 157 19.52 24.68 2.70
C HIS A 157 19.80 23.18 2.50
N VAL A 158 19.12 22.27 3.21
CA VAL A 158 19.29 20.82 3.01
C VAL A 158 18.43 20.34 1.84
N TYR A 159 17.24 20.92 1.72
CA TYR A 159 16.33 20.62 0.62
C TYR A 159 16.88 21.05 -0.75
N SER A 160 17.62 22.17 -0.84
CA SER A 160 18.22 22.60 -2.10
C SER A 160 19.32 21.64 -2.63
N GLN A 161 19.91 20.82 -1.75
CA GLN A 161 20.83 19.74 -2.14
C GLN A 161 20.09 18.47 -2.55
N LEU A 162 18.85 18.33 -2.11
CA LEU A 162 17.91 17.28 -2.47
C LEU A 162 16.99 17.81 -3.57
N THR A 163 17.53 18.02 -4.78
CA THR A 163 16.75 18.49 -5.94
C THR A 163 15.76 17.40 -6.39
N PHE A 164 14.66 17.27 -5.66
CA PHE A 164 13.53 16.47 -6.07
C PHE A 164 12.68 17.33 -7.01
N LYS A 165 12.68 17.00 -8.30
CA LYS A 165 11.60 17.46 -9.16
C LYS A 165 10.33 16.77 -8.66
N THR A 166 9.41 17.54 -8.09
CA THR A 166 8.08 17.08 -7.69
C THR A 166 7.38 16.57 -8.95
N GLU A 167 7.23 15.25 -9.09
CA GLU A 167 6.58 14.69 -10.30
C GLU A 167 5.06 14.98 -10.30
N LEU A 168 4.51 15.43 -9.17
CA LEU A 168 3.13 15.96 -9.07
C LEU A 168 2.91 17.21 -9.92
N GLU A 169 3.95 17.93 -10.33
CA GLU A 169 3.80 19.21 -11.06
C GLU A 169 3.82 19.08 -12.59
N SER A 170 3.94 17.88 -13.18
CA SER A 170 4.33 17.79 -14.61
C SER A 170 3.49 16.93 -15.57
N GLU A 171 2.23 16.61 -15.24
CA GLU A 171 1.32 16.02 -16.26
C GLU A 171 0.09 16.86 -16.64
N ASP A 172 -0.27 17.91 -15.90
CA ASP A 172 -1.40 18.78 -16.28
C ASP A 172 -1.00 19.96 -17.20
N GLU A 173 0.28 20.31 -17.30
CA GLU A 173 0.73 21.40 -18.20
C GLU A 173 1.09 20.96 -19.62
N LYS A 174 1.05 19.66 -19.94
CA LYS A 174 1.38 19.16 -21.29
C LYS A 174 0.17 18.88 -22.19
N THR A 175 -1.05 19.24 -21.78
CA THR A 175 -2.25 19.08 -22.62
C THR A 175 -2.95 20.37 -23.06
N LEU A 176 -2.36 21.55 -22.85
CA LEU A 176 -2.88 22.81 -23.42
C LEU A 176 -1.76 23.67 -24.02
N SER A 177 -1.24 23.25 -25.18
CA SER A 177 -1.01 24.15 -26.33
C SER A 177 -0.49 23.38 -27.55
N PRO A 178 -1.34 23.15 -28.58
CA PRO A 178 -0.86 22.97 -29.93
C PRO A 178 -1.31 24.10 -30.87
N TYR A 179 -1.74 25.25 -30.35
CA TYR A 179 -2.09 26.39 -31.19
C TYR A 179 -1.60 27.69 -30.57
N LEU A 180 -0.48 28.18 -31.08
CA LEU A 180 -0.22 29.59 -31.34
C LEU A 180 0.91 29.64 -32.38
N CYS A 181 0.49 29.69 -33.64
CA CYS A 181 1.22 30.43 -34.66
C CYS A 181 1.15 31.93 -34.32
#